data_AF-A0A2E4GMH3-F1
#
_entry.id   AF-A0A2E4GMH3-F1
#
_cell.length_a   1.000
_cell.length_b   1.000
_cell.length_c   1.000
_cell.angle_alpha   90.00
_cell.angle_beta   90.00
_cell.angle_gamma   90.00
#
_symmetry.space_group_name_H-M   'P 1'
#
loop_
_entity.id
_entity.type
_entity.pdbx_description
1 polymer ?
#
loop_
_entity_poly.entity_id
_entity_poly.type
_entity_poly.pdbx_seq_one_letter_code
_entity_poly.pdbx_strand_id
1 'polypeptide(L)'
;MKSHRVLKMFNPIPRTFLREYLIVYAVLLSLVLTTIQQAEAIIIRDDRDDADYIVKDADYPALVDLIEKGDCIGTLVHESFLLTVAHCAADMDEGDPLVINKTPNSVSKIILHPKWKKRRDEYDIALLRLKKPVKNVTPLPIYRGSDEVGNSITLVGRGVTANGLRGERGAKNDGKLRKCTNIVTKVDDHFIEILFERPGEDGITEIEGVGAAGDSGCPVFMRIDSVRYIAGLNSWGDGPKGIKVGQYGAYDYQTRVSRYLEWLDSVVKFPDPPSKKTGALIPTIRTTHLPSGSMDQLLLSFSAENGKSYAIEKSSNLLSWEVLESGITGKDSRIEKSYPAAGVRGFLRILEE
;
A
#
# COMPACT_ATOMS: atom_id res chain seq x y z
N MET A 1 48.68 -60.76 -55.57
CA MET A 1 47.20 -60.64 -55.66
C MET A 1 46.80 -59.23 -55.27
N LYS A 2 45.71 -58.73 -55.88
CA LYS A 2 45.36 -57.33 -56.14
C LYS A 2 45.09 -56.46 -54.89
N SER A 3 45.53 -55.20 -54.94
CA SER A 3 45.11 -54.07 -54.12
C SER A 3 43.83 -53.43 -54.65
N HIS A 4 42.91 -52.95 -53.82
CA HIS A 4 42.00 -51.85 -54.18
C HIS A 4 41.71 -50.94 -52.97
N ARG A 5 42.27 -49.73 -53.00
CA ARG A 5 41.76 -48.55 -52.27
C ARG A 5 40.74 -47.87 -53.18
N VAL A 6 39.59 -47.47 -52.65
CA VAL A 6 38.58 -46.68 -53.37
C VAL A 6 38.51 -45.29 -52.76
N LEU A 7 38.92 -44.28 -53.52
CA LEU A 7 38.57 -42.88 -53.34
C LEU A 7 37.13 -42.65 -53.82
N LYS A 8 36.34 -41.83 -53.12
CA LYS A 8 35.11 -41.24 -53.66
C LYS A 8 35.28 -39.73 -53.82
N MET A 9 35.11 -39.30 -55.06
CA MET A 9 35.12 -37.92 -55.54
C MET A 9 33.87 -37.16 -55.05
N PHE A 10 34.05 -35.92 -54.61
CA PHE A 10 32.98 -34.93 -54.49
C PHE A 10 32.80 -34.24 -55.85
N ASN A 11 31.58 -34.28 -56.40
CA ASN A 11 31.14 -33.38 -57.47
C ASN A 11 30.39 -32.18 -56.85
N PRO A 12 30.53 -30.96 -57.38
CA PRO A 12 29.82 -29.78 -56.89
C PRO A 12 28.36 -29.78 -57.40
N ILE A 13 27.43 -29.38 -56.53
CA ILE A 13 26.00 -29.21 -56.87
C ILE A 13 25.77 -27.79 -57.42
N PRO A 14 24.97 -27.59 -58.51
CA PRO A 14 24.82 -26.31 -59.19
C PRO A 14 23.94 -25.30 -58.43
N ARG A 15 24.29 -24.01 -58.55
CA ARG A 15 23.53 -22.85 -58.04
C ARG A 15 22.28 -22.56 -58.88
N THR A 16 21.24 -23.39 -58.76
CA THR A 16 19.88 -23.06 -59.26
C THR A 16 18.82 -23.81 -58.44
N PHE A 17 18.71 -23.55 -57.14
CA PHE A 17 17.66 -24.14 -56.27
C PHE A 17 17.31 -23.22 -55.08
N LEU A 18 17.12 -21.93 -55.32
CA LEU A 18 16.91 -20.93 -54.25
C LEU A 18 15.73 -19.99 -54.49
N ARG A 19 14.73 -20.38 -55.30
CA ARG A 19 13.60 -19.49 -55.62
C ARG A 19 12.18 -20.04 -55.41
N GLU A 20 12.01 -21.27 -54.93
CA GLU A 20 10.66 -21.83 -54.67
C GLU A 20 10.36 -22.09 -53.17
N TYR A 21 11.31 -21.88 -52.26
CA TYR A 21 11.06 -22.00 -50.81
C TYR A 21 10.60 -20.70 -50.13
N LEU A 22 10.49 -19.60 -50.86
CA LEU A 22 10.16 -18.27 -50.32
C LEU A 22 8.66 -17.93 -50.35
N ILE A 23 7.81 -18.75 -50.96
CA ILE A 23 6.37 -18.47 -51.09
C ILE A 23 5.50 -19.31 -50.14
N VAL A 24 6.02 -20.40 -49.56
CA VAL A 24 5.29 -21.19 -48.55
C VAL A 24 5.34 -20.54 -47.15
N TYR A 25 6.29 -19.64 -46.89
CA TYR A 25 6.37 -18.90 -45.62
C TYR A 25 5.47 -17.66 -45.55
N ALA A 26 4.87 -17.23 -46.66
CA ALA A 26 4.05 -16.01 -46.72
C ALA A 26 2.54 -16.24 -46.47
N VAL A 27 2.10 -17.49 -46.28
CA VAL A 27 0.68 -17.83 -46.02
C VAL A 27 0.45 -18.42 -44.61
N LEU A 28 1.50 -18.69 -43.83
CA LEU A 28 1.42 -18.96 -42.39
C LEU A 28 1.52 -17.67 -41.56
N LEU A 29 0.89 -16.61 -42.05
CA LEU A 29 0.79 -15.30 -41.41
C LEU A 29 -0.69 -14.93 -41.29
N SER A 30 -1.47 -15.78 -40.63
CA SER A 30 -2.79 -15.43 -40.10
C SER A 30 -3.20 -16.41 -38.99
N LEU A 31 -3.63 -15.83 -37.87
CA LEU A 31 -3.99 -16.46 -36.58
C LEU A 31 -2.86 -17.07 -35.75
N VAL A 32 -1.93 -16.22 -35.31
CA VAL A 32 -1.55 -16.32 -33.88
C VAL A 32 -2.70 -15.68 -33.12
N LEU A 33 -3.65 -16.50 -32.65
CA LEU A 33 -4.48 -16.12 -31.51
C LEU A 33 -3.51 -15.94 -30.35
N THR A 34 -3.05 -14.71 -30.12
CA THR A 34 -2.47 -14.36 -28.84
C THR A 34 -3.60 -14.53 -27.83
N THR A 35 -3.61 -15.68 -27.14
CA THR A 35 -4.34 -15.77 -25.89
C THR A 35 -3.69 -14.71 -25.01
N ILE A 36 -4.37 -13.58 -24.83
CA ILE A 36 -4.04 -12.65 -23.76
C ILE A 36 -4.19 -13.50 -22.49
N GLN A 37 -3.07 -13.96 -21.94
CA GLN A 37 -3.08 -14.68 -20.67
C GLN A 37 -3.54 -13.69 -19.61
N GLN A 38 -4.83 -13.79 -19.28
CA GLN A 38 -5.39 -13.33 -18.01
C GLN A 38 -4.93 -14.32 -16.93
N ALA A 39 -4.80 -13.88 -15.69
CA ALA A 39 -3.85 -14.47 -14.77
C ALA A 39 -3.85 -13.76 -13.42
N GLU A 40 -4.75 -14.05 -12.52
CA GLU A 40 -5.07 -13.14 -11.41
C GLU A 40 -3.87 -12.73 -10.43
N ALA A 41 -4.07 -11.84 -9.44
CA ALA A 41 -3.16 -11.46 -8.32
C ALA A 41 -3.83 -11.70 -6.97
N ILE A 42 -3.13 -11.76 -5.82
CA ILE A 42 -3.72 -12.13 -4.52
C ILE A 42 -4.36 -13.54 -4.57
N ILE A 43 -4.09 -14.37 -3.56
CA ILE A 43 -4.83 -15.64 -3.42
C ILE A 43 -6.17 -15.34 -2.78
N ILE A 44 -7.26 -15.60 -3.48
CA ILE A 44 -8.61 -15.21 -3.08
C ILE A 44 -9.41 -16.38 -2.52
N ARG A 45 -10.57 -16.10 -1.93
CA ARG A 45 -11.52 -17.16 -1.58
C ARG A 45 -12.03 -17.91 -2.82
N ASP A 46 -12.23 -19.21 -2.70
CA ASP A 46 -12.76 -20.07 -3.76
C ASP A 46 -14.28 -19.93 -3.97
N ASP A 47 -14.98 -19.31 -3.02
CA ASP A 47 -16.43 -19.07 -3.07
C ASP A 47 -16.81 -17.64 -3.49
N ARG A 48 -15.86 -16.89 -4.06
CA ARG A 48 -16.05 -15.53 -4.56
C ARG A 48 -15.57 -15.38 -5.99
N ASP A 49 -16.19 -14.46 -6.72
CA ASP A 49 -15.77 -14.13 -8.07
C ASP A 49 -14.53 -13.23 -8.05
N ASP A 50 -13.56 -13.46 -8.94
CA ASP A 50 -12.34 -12.64 -9.07
C ASP A 50 -12.68 -11.14 -9.29
N ALA A 51 -13.81 -10.87 -9.94
CA ALA A 51 -14.29 -9.52 -10.18
C ALA A 51 -14.53 -8.71 -8.90
N ASP A 52 -14.80 -9.36 -7.76
CA ASP A 52 -15.00 -8.70 -6.46
C ASP A 52 -13.67 -8.11 -5.91
N TYR A 53 -12.54 -8.66 -6.33
CA TYR A 53 -11.20 -8.29 -5.85
C TYR A 53 -10.53 -7.28 -6.78
N ILE A 54 -10.84 -7.29 -8.07
CA ILE A 54 -10.18 -6.45 -9.07
C ILE A 54 -10.45 -4.96 -8.82
N VAL A 55 -9.38 -4.16 -8.85
CA VAL A 55 -9.41 -2.71 -8.75
C VAL A 55 -8.65 -2.06 -9.91
N LYS A 56 -8.91 -0.78 -10.17
CA LYS A 56 -8.20 -0.03 -11.22
C LYS A 56 -6.92 0.54 -10.66
N ASP A 57 -5.87 0.60 -11.48
CA ASP A 57 -4.62 1.28 -11.11
C ASP A 57 -4.84 2.76 -10.71
N ALA A 58 -5.83 3.40 -11.35
CA ALA A 58 -6.20 4.79 -11.07
C ALA A 58 -6.76 5.00 -9.64
N ASP A 59 -7.23 3.95 -8.97
CA ASP A 59 -7.71 4.01 -7.59
C ASP A 59 -6.55 4.00 -6.56
N TYR A 60 -5.34 3.64 -7.03
CA TYR A 60 -4.12 3.49 -6.24
C TYR A 60 -2.91 4.13 -6.94
N PRO A 61 -2.95 5.44 -7.26
CA PRO A 61 -1.91 6.10 -8.06
C PRO A 61 -0.53 6.18 -7.37
N ALA A 62 -0.47 5.88 -6.08
CA ALA A 62 0.74 5.84 -5.27
C ALA A 62 1.49 4.49 -5.32
N LEU A 63 0.88 3.43 -5.86
CA LEU A 63 1.52 2.13 -6.01
C LEU A 63 2.36 2.10 -7.29
N VAL A 64 3.56 1.52 -7.18
CA VAL A 64 4.59 1.53 -8.22
C VAL A 64 5.16 0.12 -8.34
N ASP A 65 5.09 -0.48 -9.54
CA ASP A 65 5.80 -1.72 -9.84
C ASP A 65 7.32 -1.41 -9.88
N LEU A 66 8.15 -2.20 -9.18
CA LEU A 66 9.57 -1.87 -8.96
C LEU A 66 10.55 -2.53 -9.95
N ILE A 67 10.36 -3.81 -10.27
CA ILE A 67 11.29 -4.59 -11.08
C ILE A 67 10.59 -4.93 -12.41
N GLU A 68 9.67 -5.88 -12.34
CA GLU A 68 8.73 -6.18 -13.39
C GLU A 68 7.30 -6.05 -12.85
N LYS A 69 6.34 -5.90 -13.76
CA LYS A 69 4.94 -5.80 -13.38
C LYS A 69 4.49 -7.10 -12.71
N GLY A 70 4.11 -7.00 -11.43
CA GLY A 70 3.69 -8.13 -10.61
C GLY A 70 4.83 -8.95 -9.99
N ASP A 71 5.99 -8.33 -9.78
CA ASP A 71 7.11 -8.91 -9.02
C ASP A 71 7.27 -8.29 -7.61
N CYS A 72 7.37 -6.97 -7.55
CA CYS A 72 7.45 -6.20 -6.32
C CYS A 72 6.74 -4.86 -6.47
N ILE A 73 6.11 -4.38 -5.39
CA ILE A 73 5.48 -3.06 -5.34
C ILE A 73 6.19 -2.16 -4.31
N GLY A 74 6.33 -0.88 -4.66
CA GLY A 74 6.65 0.20 -3.75
C GLY A 74 5.49 1.18 -3.66
N THR A 75 5.36 1.84 -2.51
CA THR A 75 4.30 2.82 -2.27
C THR A 75 4.86 4.21 -2.03
N LEU A 76 4.36 5.22 -2.74
CA LEU A 76 4.75 6.62 -2.55
C LEU A 76 4.28 7.13 -1.18
N VAL A 77 5.24 7.37 -0.29
CA VAL A 77 5.03 7.84 1.10
C VAL A 77 5.53 9.28 1.31
N HIS A 78 6.32 9.78 0.37
CA HIS A 78 6.77 11.17 0.28
C HIS A 78 6.98 11.50 -1.20
N GLU A 79 6.94 12.77 -1.61
CA GLU A 79 7.11 13.17 -3.02
C GLU A 79 8.39 12.60 -3.67
N SER A 80 9.41 12.30 -2.87
CA SER A 80 10.70 11.77 -3.32
C SER A 80 11.04 10.37 -2.79
N PHE A 81 10.13 9.67 -2.11
CA PHE A 81 10.41 8.35 -1.55
C PHE A 81 9.28 7.35 -1.75
N LEU A 82 9.66 6.14 -2.18
CA LEU A 82 8.83 4.95 -2.08
C LEU A 82 9.22 4.16 -0.84
N LEU A 83 8.23 3.55 -0.18
CA LEU A 83 8.40 2.55 0.87
C LEU A 83 8.14 1.16 0.28
N THR A 84 8.99 0.20 0.59
CA THR A 84 8.86 -1.21 0.16
C THR A 84 9.60 -2.13 1.13
N VAL A 85 9.61 -3.43 0.85
CA VAL A 85 10.40 -4.43 1.60
C VAL A 85 11.84 -4.48 1.11
N ALA A 86 12.77 -4.77 2.02
CA ALA A 86 14.20 -4.73 1.73
C ALA A 86 14.63 -5.80 0.72
N HIS A 87 14.02 -6.98 0.73
CA HIS A 87 14.38 -8.04 -0.20
C HIS A 87 14.04 -7.71 -1.66
N CYS A 88 13.01 -6.90 -1.93
CA CYS A 88 12.76 -6.36 -3.27
C CYS A 88 13.78 -5.30 -3.64
N ALA A 89 14.00 -4.35 -2.73
CA ALA A 89 14.93 -3.25 -2.97
C ALA A 89 16.39 -3.70 -3.15
N ALA A 90 16.77 -4.84 -2.57
CA ALA A 90 18.12 -5.42 -2.72
C ALA A 90 18.39 -6.01 -4.11
N ASP A 91 17.33 -6.31 -4.89
CA ASP A 91 17.43 -6.81 -6.26
C ASP A 91 17.35 -5.68 -7.31
N MET A 92 17.34 -4.42 -6.86
CA MET A 92 17.32 -3.22 -7.70
C MET A 92 18.67 -2.50 -7.74
N ASP A 93 18.86 -1.65 -8.74
CA ASP A 93 20.02 -0.79 -8.91
C ASP A 93 19.67 0.71 -8.94
N GLU A 94 20.62 1.56 -8.56
CA GLU A 94 20.50 3.00 -8.78
C GLU A 94 20.47 3.31 -10.28
N GLY A 95 19.46 4.05 -10.72
CA GLY A 95 19.22 4.33 -12.14
C GLY A 95 18.06 3.54 -12.74
N ASP A 96 17.58 2.50 -12.06
CA ASP A 96 16.47 1.68 -12.55
C ASP A 96 15.23 2.54 -12.88
N PRO A 97 14.60 2.31 -14.05
CA PRO A 97 13.45 3.08 -14.49
C PRO A 97 12.22 2.76 -13.64
N LEU A 98 11.47 3.79 -13.27
CA LEU A 98 10.20 3.67 -12.57
C LEU A 98 9.11 4.45 -13.31
N VAL A 99 7.86 4.02 -13.17
CA VAL A 99 6.69 4.75 -13.67
C VAL A 99 5.73 4.99 -12.52
N ILE A 100 5.59 6.24 -12.08
CA ILE A 100 4.69 6.61 -10.99
C ILE A 100 3.51 7.36 -11.58
N ASN A 101 2.30 6.78 -11.49
CA ASN A 101 1.09 7.32 -12.11
C ASN A 101 1.32 7.84 -13.54
N LYS A 102 1.83 6.96 -14.42
CA LYS A 102 2.18 7.25 -15.83
C LYS A 102 3.30 8.28 -16.04
N THR A 103 3.98 8.71 -14.98
CA THR A 103 5.08 9.68 -15.04
C THR A 103 6.42 8.95 -14.90
N PRO A 104 7.31 9.02 -15.91
CA PRO A 104 8.63 8.41 -15.82
C PRO A 104 9.48 9.02 -14.71
N ASN A 105 10.18 8.15 -13.97
CA ASN A 105 11.14 8.49 -12.93
C ASN A 105 12.24 7.43 -12.91
N SER A 106 13.14 7.50 -11.93
CA SER A 106 14.11 6.43 -11.69
C SER A 106 14.52 6.38 -10.23
N VAL A 107 15.09 5.26 -9.82
CA VAL A 107 15.75 5.13 -8.52
C VAL A 107 17.01 6.02 -8.52
N SER A 108 17.18 6.81 -7.46
CA SER A 108 18.38 7.63 -7.24
C SER A 108 19.20 7.17 -6.05
N LYS A 109 18.58 6.45 -5.10
CA LYS A 109 19.24 5.84 -3.96
C LYS A 109 18.39 4.71 -3.41
N ILE A 110 19.05 3.60 -3.07
CA ILE A 110 18.44 2.48 -2.36
C ILE A 110 18.88 2.55 -0.89
N ILE A 111 17.93 2.50 0.04
CA ILE A 111 18.18 2.64 1.47
C ILE A 111 17.53 1.46 2.19
N LEU A 112 18.29 0.38 2.35
CA LEU A 112 17.90 -0.78 3.14
C LEU A 112 17.99 -0.46 4.63
N HIS A 113 17.12 -1.05 5.45
CA HIS A 113 17.27 -0.97 6.89
C HIS A 113 18.64 -1.56 7.32
N PRO A 114 19.45 -0.87 8.16
CA PRO A 114 20.85 -1.26 8.42
C PRO A 114 21.01 -2.62 9.13
N LYS A 115 19.96 -3.08 9.81
CA LYS A 115 19.93 -4.39 10.46
C LYS A 115 19.47 -5.54 9.55
N TRP A 116 18.94 -5.27 8.37
CA TRP A 116 18.56 -6.31 7.42
C TRP A 116 19.80 -7.08 6.93
N LYS A 117 19.72 -8.42 6.90
CA LYS A 117 20.83 -9.30 6.49
C LYS A 117 20.49 -10.25 5.34
N LYS A 118 19.23 -10.67 5.21
CA LYS A 118 18.82 -11.67 4.20
C LYS A 118 17.33 -11.60 3.89
N ARG A 119 16.90 -12.35 2.87
CA ARG A 119 15.47 -12.52 2.53
C ARG A 119 14.70 -13.15 3.71
N ARG A 120 13.48 -12.64 3.97
CA ARG A 120 12.60 -13.01 5.11
C ARG A 120 13.22 -12.73 6.49
N ASP A 121 14.06 -11.72 6.56
CA ASP A 121 14.60 -11.20 7.82
C ASP A 121 13.56 -10.35 8.54
N GLU A 122 13.68 -10.25 9.85
CA GLU A 122 12.88 -9.40 10.73
C GLU A 122 12.86 -7.95 10.24
N TYR A 123 13.98 -7.42 9.73
CA TYR A 123 14.15 -6.02 9.32
C TYR A 123 13.84 -5.77 7.82
N ASP A 124 12.86 -6.47 7.25
CA ASP A 124 12.55 -6.45 5.81
C ASP A 124 11.80 -5.18 5.36
N ILE A 125 12.48 -4.04 5.43
CA ILE A 125 11.95 -2.71 5.07
C ILE A 125 13.03 -1.85 4.40
N ALA A 126 12.64 -1.11 3.37
CA ALA A 126 13.53 -0.22 2.63
C ALA A 126 12.81 1.03 2.11
N LEU A 127 13.60 2.07 1.88
CA LEU A 127 13.20 3.29 1.19
C LEU A 127 13.94 3.39 -0.14
N LEU A 128 13.22 3.75 -1.19
CA LEU A 128 13.79 4.09 -2.49
C LEU A 128 13.64 5.59 -2.71
N ARG A 129 14.75 6.31 -2.88
CA ARG A 129 14.72 7.73 -3.22
C ARG A 129 14.52 7.89 -4.72
N LEU A 130 13.51 8.65 -5.12
CA LEU A 130 13.25 9.00 -6.51
C LEU A 130 14.20 10.09 -7.01
N LYS A 131 14.60 10.01 -8.28
CA LYS A 131 15.45 11.03 -8.93
C LYS A 131 14.76 12.38 -9.06
N LYS A 132 13.44 12.40 -9.24
CA LYS A 132 12.62 13.62 -9.29
C LYS A 132 11.44 13.53 -8.33
N PRO A 133 11.10 14.60 -7.59
CA PRO A 133 9.88 14.62 -6.80
C PRO A 133 8.62 14.46 -7.68
N VAL A 134 7.67 13.65 -7.21
CA VAL A 134 6.36 13.42 -7.80
C VAL A 134 5.34 14.31 -7.11
N LYS A 135 4.72 15.23 -7.85
CA LYS A 135 3.78 16.24 -7.32
C LYS A 135 2.32 16.04 -7.73
N ASN A 136 2.09 15.19 -8.73
CA ASN A 136 0.76 14.86 -9.27
C ASN A 136 0.12 13.64 -8.59
N VAL A 137 0.75 13.10 -7.55
CA VAL A 137 0.24 11.99 -6.74
C VAL A 137 0.40 12.38 -5.28
N THR A 138 -0.68 12.29 -4.52
CA THR A 138 -0.64 12.51 -3.06
C THR A 138 0.03 11.30 -2.40
N PRO A 139 1.14 11.48 -1.67
CA PRO A 139 1.74 10.40 -0.92
C PRO A 139 0.80 9.86 0.17
N LEU A 140 0.90 8.57 0.47
CA LEU A 140 0.08 7.92 1.48
C LEU A 140 0.72 8.03 2.86
N PRO A 141 -0.07 8.30 3.92
CA PRO A 141 0.46 8.39 5.27
C PRO A 141 0.84 7.03 5.82
N ILE A 142 1.82 7.02 6.71
CA ILE A 142 2.27 5.84 7.45
C ILE A 142 1.47 5.73 8.75
N TYR A 143 1.02 4.53 9.09
CA TYR A 143 0.38 4.26 10.36
C TYR A 143 1.42 4.34 11.49
N ARG A 144 1.10 5.12 12.52
CA ARG A 144 2.01 5.41 13.65
C ARG A 144 1.50 4.91 15.01
N GLY A 145 0.40 4.15 15.02
CA GLY A 145 -0.18 3.58 16.22
C GLY A 145 0.44 2.25 16.63
N SER A 146 -0.26 1.51 17.50
CA SER A 146 0.16 0.18 17.98
C SER A 146 -1.02 -0.76 18.27
N ASP A 147 -2.21 -0.40 17.82
CA ASP A 147 -3.47 -1.11 18.03
C ASP A 147 -3.87 -1.95 16.81
N GLU A 148 -2.91 -2.53 16.07
CA GLU A 148 -3.21 -3.25 14.82
C GLU A 148 -4.05 -4.52 15.05
N VAL A 149 -3.88 -5.23 16.17
CA VAL A 149 -4.57 -6.50 16.44
C VAL A 149 -6.09 -6.33 16.48
N GLY A 150 -6.82 -7.20 15.78
CA GLY A 150 -8.27 -7.18 15.68
C GLY A 150 -8.84 -6.11 14.75
N ASN A 151 -8.01 -5.20 14.23
CA ASN A 151 -8.46 -4.22 13.24
C ASN A 151 -8.59 -4.85 11.85
N SER A 152 -9.54 -4.32 11.08
CA SER A 152 -9.66 -4.66 9.66
C SER A 152 -8.59 -3.94 8.84
N ILE A 153 -7.96 -4.70 7.95
CA ILE A 153 -6.93 -4.23 7.03
C ILE A 153 -7.30 -4.51 5.58
N THR A 154 -6.73 -3.75 4.65
CA THR A 154 -6.86 -3.98 3.21
C THR A 154 -5.48 -4.15 2.60
N LEU A 155 -5.19 -5.33 2.04
CA LEU A 155 -4.01 -5.56 1.21
C LEU A 155 -4.35 -5.21 -0.24
N VAL A 156 -3.42 -4.56 -0.95
CA VAL A 156 -3.60 -4.22 -2.37
C VAL A 156 -2.34 -4.57 -3.14
N GLY A 157 -2.45 -5.53 -4.07
CA GLY A 157 -1.31 -6.13 -4.73
C GLY A 157 -1.57 -6.62 -6.15
N ARG A 158 -0.49 -7.02 -6.81
CA ARG A 158 -0.45 -7.37 -8.23
C ARG A 158 0.43 -8.59 -8.53
N GLY A 159 0.66 -9.44 -7.53
CA GLY A 159 1.41 -10.67 -7.68
C GLY A 159 0.63 -11.75 -8.42
N VAL A 160 0.92 -13.00 -8.09
CA VAL A 160 0.18 -14.15 -8.59
C VAL A 160 -1.13 -14.36 -7.83
N THR A 161 -2.10 -15.02 -8.46
CA THR A 161 -3.35 -15.46 -7.82
C THR A 161 -3.49 -16.96 -7.75
N ALA A 162 -4.37 -17.43 -6.89
CA ALA A 162 -5.16 -18.60 -7.12
C ALA A 162 -6.40 -18.47 -6.22
N ASN A 163 -6.97 -19.60 -5.80
CA ASN A 163 -7.86 -19.63 -4.66
C ASN A 163 -7.27 -20.40 -3.48
N GLY A 164 -7.86 -20.22 -2.30
CA GLY A 164 -7.43 -20.86 -1.05
C GLY A 164 -7.44 -22.38 -1.03
N LEU A 165 -8.06 -23.06 -2.01
CA LEU A 165 -7.93 -24.52 -2.16
C LEU A 165 -6.57 -24.90 -2.78
N ARG A 166 -6.10 -24.12 -3.75
CA ARG A 166 -4.88 -24.42 -4.53
C ARG A 166 -3.63 -23.77 -3.94
N GLY A 167 -3.78 -22.57 -3.38
CA GLY A 167 -2.67 -21.73 -2.95
C GLY A 167 -1.72 -21.37 -4.07
N GLU A 168 -0.53 -20.88 -3.69
CA GLU A 168 0.47 -20.32 -4.60
C GLU A 168 0.95 -21.30 -5.69
N ARG A 169 0.98 -22.61 -5.42
CA ARG A 169 1.42 -23.59 -6.44
C ARG A 169 0.50 -23.67 -7.65
N GLY A 170 -0.76 -23.30 -7.50
CA GLY A 170 -1.74 -23.26 -8.59
C GLY A 170 -1.74 -21.94 -9.34
N ALA A 171 -0.82 -21.03 -9.02
CA ALA A 171 -0.97 -19.61 -9.31
C ALA A 171 -0.45 -19.15 -10.67
N LYS A 172 -0.95 -17.99 -11.12
CA LYS A 172 -0.60 -17.33 -12.40
C LYS A 172 -0.52 -15.80 -12.20
N ASN A 173 0.11 -15.06 -13.12
CA ASN A 173 0.23 -13.58 -13.10
C ASN A 173 -0.25 -12.89 -14.42
N ASP A 174 -1.18 -11.91 -14.32
CA ASP A 174 -1.93 -11.10 -15.33
C ASP A 174 -1.66 -9.64 -15.16
N GLY A 175 -1.00 -9.30 -14.07
CA GLY A 175 -0.75 -7.93 -13.73
C GLY A 175 -2.04 -7.11 -13.55
N LYS A 176 -3.21 -7.68 -13.23
CA LYS A 176 -4.33 -6.86 -12.72
C LYS A 176 -4.14 -6.64 -11.23
N LEU A 177 -4.46 -5.42 -10.79
CA LEU A 177 -4.39 -5.03 -9.39
C LEU A 177 -5.62 -5.57 -8.66
N ARG A 178 -5.41 -6.14 -7.48
CA ARG A 178 -6.49 -6.62 -6.62
C ARG A 178 -6.37 -6.07 -5.22
N LYS A 179 -7.49 -6.07 -4.51
CA LYS A 179 -7.56 -5.80 -3.08
C LYS A 179 -8.24 -6.97 -2.38
N CYS A 180 -7.85 -7.23 -1.15
CA CYS A 180 -8.58 -8.10 -0.24
C CYS A 180 -8.64 -7.45 1.15
N THR A 181 -9.56 -7.90 1.98
CA THR A 181 -9.65 -7.47 3.38
C THR A 181 -9.29 -8.61 4.32
N ASN A 182 -8.77 -8.30 5.49
CA ASN A 182 -8.46 -9.30 6.52
C ASN A 182 -8.68 -8.67 7.90
N ILE A 183 -8.70 -9.51 8.94
CA ILE A 183 -8.54 -9.09 10.33
C ILE A 183 -7.13 -9.44 10.78
N VAL A 184 -6.45 -8.51 11.45
CA VAL A 184 -5.12 -8.79 12.02
C VAL A 184 -5.27 -9.78 13.17
N THR A 185 -4.69 -10.97 13.03
CA THR A 185 -4.76 -12.03 14.05
C THR A 185 -3.76 -11.79 15.17
N LYS A 186 -2.55 -11.37 14.81
CA LYS A 186 -1.43 -11.19 15.73
C LYS A 186 -0.43 -10.19 15.18
N VAL A 187 0.34 -9.60 16.08
CA VAL A 187 1.54 -8.83 15.74
C VAL A 187 2.71 -9.23 16.64
N ASP A 188 3.93 -9.05 16.14
CA ASP A 188 5.15 -9.00 16.95
C ASP A 188 5.96 -7.72 16.65
N ASP A 189 7.24 -7.72 17.00
CA ASP A 189 8.13 -6.58 16.78
C ASP A 189 8.47 -6.30 15.31
N HIS A 190 8.13 -7.20 14.39
CA HIS A 190 8.54 -7.17 13.00
C HIS A 190 7.41 -7.39 12.02
N PHE A 191 6.41 -8.20 12.37
CA PHE A 191 5.36 -8.63 11.46
C PHE A 191 3.95 -8.42 12.02
N ILE A 192 3.05 -8.10 11.10
CA ILE A 192 1.60 -8.26 11.22
C ILE A 192 1.28 -9.62 10.60
N GLU A 193 0.59 -10.47 11.35
CA GLU A 193 0.15 -11.79 10.92
C GLU A 193 -1.33 -11.75 10.51
N ILE A 194 -1.62 -12.48 9.43
CA ILE A 194 -2.97 -12.74 8.93
C ILE A 194 -3.11 -14.26 8.82
N LEU A 195 -4.18 -14.83 9.38
CA LEU A 195 -4.60 -16.19 9.08
C LEU A 195 -5.55 -16.15 7.88
N PHE A 196 -5.30 -16.99 6.87
CA PHE A 196 -6.22 -17.11 5.74
C PHE A 196 -7.35 -18.08 6.10
N GLU A 197 -8.50 -17.54 6.49
CA GLU A 197 -9.65 -18.31 6.95
C GLU A 197 -10.35 -19.04 5.81
N ARG A 198 -10.93 -20.19 6.11
CA ARG A 198 -11.79 -20.90 5.17
C ARG A 198 -13.20 -20.30 5.17
N PRO A 199 -13.90 -20.25 4.02
CA PRO A 199 -15.31 -19.91 3.98
C PRO A 199 -16.15 -20.65 5.03
N GLY A 200 -16.78 -19.87 5.91
CA GLY A 200 -17.60 -20.37 7.02
C GLY A 200 -16.92 -20.38 8.39
N GLU A 201 -15.63 -20.02 8.49
CA GLU A 201 -14.93 -19.84 9.77
C GLU A 201 -15.17 -18.44 10.35
N ASP A 202 -15.01 -18.32 11.67
CA ASP A 202 -15.10 -17.04 12.37
C ASP A 202 -13.89 -16.15 12.00
N GLY A 203 -14.10 -14.84 11.80
CA GLY A 203 -13.03 -13.91 11.45
C GLY A 203 -12.87 -13.64 9.96
N ILE A 204 -13.52 -14.44 9.09
CA ILE A 204 -13.51 -14.24 7.65
C ILE A 204 -14.09 -12.88 7.26
N THR A 205 -13.41 -12.19 6.35
CA THR A 205 -13.93 -10.93 5.78
C THR A 205 -14.63 -11.12 4.43
N GLU A 206 -15.36 -10.09 3.98
CA GLU A 206 -16.19 -10.16 2.77
C GLU A 206 -15.40 -10.59 1.52
N ILE A 207 -14.22 -10.00 1.31
CA ILE A 207 -13.30 -10.27 0.20
C ILE A 207 -11.94 -10.70 0.74
N GLU A 208 -11.92 -11.74 1.57
CA GLU A 208 -10.69 -12.24 2.17
C GLU A 208 -9.70 -12.81 1.14
N GLY A 209 -8.42 -12.59 1.38
CA GLY A 209 -7.35 -13.10 0.54
C GLY A 209 -5.99 -12.74 1.11
N VAL A 210 -4.94 -13.33 0.58
CA VAL A 210 -3.57 -13.16 1.07
C VAL A 210 -2.57 -12.94 -0.06
N GLY A 211 -1.45 -12.30 0.26
CA GLY A 211 -0.36 -12.12 -0.69
C GLY A 211 0.33 -13.44 -1.06
N ALA A 212 0.96 -13.45 -2.23
CA ALA A 212 1.82 -14.54 -2.70
C ALA A 212 3.03 -13.97 -3.48
N ALA A 213 3.78 -14.82 -4.19
CA ALA A 213 4.83 -14.36 -5.09
C ALA A 213 4.35 -13.19 -5.97
N GLY A 214 5.14 -12.12 -6.02
CA GLY A 214 4.78 -10.93 -6.79
C GLY A 214 4.08 -9.82 -5.97
N ASP A 215 3.55 -10.15 -4.79
CA ASP A 215 2.94 -9.16 -3.89
C ASP A 215 3.93 -8.55 -2.90
N SER A 216 5.21 -8.95 -2.92
CA SER A 216 6.22 -8.40 -2.03
C SER A 216 6.27 -6.86 -2.09
N GLY A 217 6.22 -6.21 -0.92
CA GLY A 217 6.21 -4.76 -0.77
C GLY A 217 4.86 -4.08 -0.98
N CYS A 218 3.81 -4.84 -1.37
CA CYS A 218 2.46 -4.32 -1.49
C CYS A 218 1.95 -3.76 -0.16
N PRO A 219 1.28 -2.59 -0.16
CA PRO A 219 0.84 -1.98 1.07
C PRO A 219 -0.35 -2.71 1.68
N VAL A 220 -0.31 -2.82 3.01
CA VAL A 220 -1.45 -3.19 3.85
C VAL A 220 -1.94 -1.94 4.56
N PHE A 221 -3.19 -1.59 4.30
CA PHE A 221 -3.83 -0.39 4.81
C PHE A 221 -4.67 -0.67 6.05
N MET A 222 -4.48 0.14 7.10
CA MET A 222 -5.50 0.36 8.13
C MET A 222 -6.27 1.64 7.81
N ARG A 223 -7.58 1.64 8.04
CA ARG A 223 -8.42 2.83 7.82
C ARG A 223 -8.73 3.52 9.14
N ILE A 224 -8.28 4.76 9.29
CA ILE A 224 -8.60 5.62 10.44
C ILE A 224 -9.29 6.85 9.88
N ASP A 225 -10.53 7.11 10.31
CA ASP A 225 -11.31 8.28 9.90
C ASP A 225 -11.36 8.47 8.37
N SER A 226 -11.62 7.37 7.64
CA SER A 226 -11.65 7.31 6.17
C SER A 226 -10.32 7.50 5.45
N VAL A 227 -9.21 7.71 6.16
CA VAL A 227 -7.87 7.79 5.59
C VAL A 227 -7.19 6.42 5.61
N ARG A 228 -6.54 6.04 4.51
CA ARG A 228 -5.75 4.80 4.42
C ARG A 228 -4.33 5.09 4.90
N TYR A 229 -3.93 4.43 5.97
CA TYR A 229 -2.57 4.47 6.50
C TYR A 229 -1.87 3.17 6.19
N ILE A 230 -0.62 3.24 5.74
CA ILE A 230 0.21 2.04 5.50
C ILE A 230 0.64 1.49 6.86
N ALA A 231 0.06 0.36 7.25
CA ALA A 231 0.37 -0.35 8.49
C ALA A 231 1.36 -1.50 8.29
N GLY A 232 1.29 -2.14 7.12
CA GLY A 232 2.16 -3.26 6.77
C GLY A 232 2.63 -3.21 5.32
N LEU A 233 3.62 -4.03 5.01
CA LEU A 233 4.10 -4.31 3.64
C LEU A 233 4.17 -5.83 3.47
N ASN A 234 3.50 -6.40 2.47
CA ASN A 234 3.54 -7.85 2.26
C ASN A 234 4.98 -8.34 2.07
N SER A 235 5.36 -9.41 2.77
CA SER A 235 6.76 -9.86 2.82
C SER A 235 6.91 -11.36 2.56
N TRP A 236 6.21 -12.21 3.32
CA TRP A 236 6.29 -13.67 3.17
C TRP A 236 5.08 -14.36 3.79
N GLY A 237 4.89 -15.64 3.45
CA GLY A 237 3.88 -16.48 4.06
C GLY A 237 4.41 -17.89 4.36
N ASP A 238 3.70 -18.59 5.24
CA ASP A 238 3.94 -20.01 5.54
C ASP A 238 2.65 -20.73 5.93
N GLY A 239 2.77 -21.98 6.39
CA GLY A 239 1.62 -22.73 6.85
C GLY A 239 2.01 -23.93 7.70
N PRO A 240 1.07 -24.43 8.52
CA PRO A 240 1.25 -25.66 9.28
C PRO A 240 1.58 -26.87 8.39
N LYS A 241 1.99 -27.98 9.00
CA LYS A 241 2.36 -29.21 8.29
C LYS A 241 1.23 -29.66 7.35
N GLY A 242 1.49 -29.62 6.05
CA GLY A 242 0.54 -30.05 5.00
C GLY A 242 -0.21 -28.91 4.33
N ILE A 243 -0.15 -27.69 4.88
CA ILE A 243 -0.71 -26.47 4.32
C ILE A 243 0.43 -25.69 3.65
N LYS A 244 0.20 -25.20 2.42
CA LYS A 244 1.16 -24.39 1.66
C LYS A 244 0.73 -22.93 1.65
N VAL A 245 1.67 -22.05 1.31
CA VAL A 245 1.43 -20.61 1.15
C VAL A 245 0.20 -20.36 0.29
N GLY A 246 -0.68 -19.49 0.77
CA GLY A 246 -1.92 -19.12 0.10
C GLY A 246 -3.04 -20.16 0.18
N GLN A 247 -2.86 -21.30 0.87
CA GLN A 247 -3.98 -22.20 1.14
C GLN A 247 -4.71 -21.77 2.42
N TYR A 248 -5.99 -22.14 2.55
CA TYR A 248 -6.70 -21.92 3.82
C TYR A 248 -5.97 -22.55 5.00
N GLY A 249 -5.90 -21.81 6.11
CA GLY A 249 -5.11 -22.13 7.30
C GLY A 249 -3.63 -21.76 7.19
N ALA A 250 -3.19 -21.15 6.09
CA ALA A 250 -1.86 -20.56 5.95
C ALA A 250 -1.79 -19.18 6.63
N TYR A 251 -0.58 -18.72 6.91
CA TYR A 251 -0.31 -17.40 7.45
C TYR A 251 0.38 -16.51 6.41
N ASP A 252 -0.01 -15.25 6.38
CA ASP A 252 0.58 -14.20 5.54
C ASP A 252 1.11 -13.06 6.42
N TYR A 253 2.40 -12.77 6.30
CA TYR A 253 3.14 -11.86 7.16
C TYR A 253 3.53 -10.58 6.43
N GLN A 254 3.17 -9.47 7.06
CA GLN A 254 3.40 -8.12 6.56
C GLN A 254 4.42 -7.44 7.45
N THR A 255 5.51 -6.89 6.90
CA THR A 255 6.46 -6.08 7.67
C THR A 255 5.73 -4.95 8.38
N ARG A 256 5.75 -4.93 9.72
CA ARG A 256 5.00 -4.01 10.58
C ARG A 256 5.64 -2.63 10.59
N VAL A 257 5.07 -1.70 9.85
CA VAL A 257 5.70 -0.39 9.57
C VAL A 257 5.85 0.47 10.84
N SER A 258 4.88 0.40 11.76
CA SER A 258 4.89 1.14 13.03
C SER A 258 6.10 0.82 13.93
N ARG A 259 6.78 -0.32 13.72
CA ARG A 259 7.98 -0.71 14.47
C ARG A 259 9.27 -0.07 13.94
N TYR A 260 9.22 0.56 12.77
CA TYR A 260 10.37 1.16 12.10
C TYR A 260 10.34 2.69 12.07
N LEU A 261 9.42 3.33 12.79
CA LEU A 261 9.22 4.79 12.74
C LEU A 261 10.48 5.58 13.07
N GLU A 262 11.26 5.16 14.08
CA GLU A 262 12.51 5.83 14.44
C GLU A 262 13.51 5.85 13.26
N TRP A 263 13.68 4.71 12.59
CA TRP A 263 14.54 4.62 11.42
C TRP A 263 13.96 5.42 10.24
N LEU A 264 12.67 5.27 9.95
CA LEU A 264 11.98 5.98 8.88
C LEU A 264 12.13 7.51 9.06
N ASP A 265 11.88 8.02 10.25
CA ASP A 265 11.94 9.45 10.59
C ASP A 265 13.38 9.99 10.60
N SER A 266 14.37 9.12 10.81
CA SER A 266 15.79 9.49 10.66
C SER A 266 16.19 9.74 9.21
N VAL A 267 15.45 9.19 8.24
CA VAL A 267 15.75 9.28 6.81
C VAL A 267 14.87 10.31 6.11
N VAL A 268 13.57 10.35 6.42
CA VAL A 268 12.57 11.17 5.72
C VAL A 268 11.65 11.85 6.71
N LYS A 269 11.40 13.15 6.51
CA LYS A 269 10.29 13.84 7.18
C LYS A 269 9.01 13.58 6.40
N PHE A 270 8.26 12.57 6.82
CA PHE A 270 6.98 12.24 6.17
C PHE A 270 5.98 13.38 6.35
N PRO A 271 5.12 13.61 5.33
CA PRO A 271 4.02 14.54 5.49
C PRO A 271 3.11 14.07 6.63
N ASP A 272 2.58 15.01 7.40
CA ASP A 272 1.50 14.72 8.33
C ASP A 272 0.33 14.11 7.55
N PRO A 273 -0.41 13.16 8.15
CA PRO A 273 -1.62 12.68 7.51
C PRO A 273 -2.55 13.85 7.20
N PRO A 274 -3.37 13.73 6.13
CA PRO A 274 -4.38 14.74 5.85
C PRO A 274 -5.16 15.01 7.13
N SER A 275 -5.21 16.28 7.56
CA SER A 275 -6.05 16.66 8.70
C SER A 275 -7.45 16.11 8.47
N LYS A 276 -8.11 15.57 9.51
CA LYS A 276 -9.55 15.25 9.43
C LYS A 276 -10.22 16.43 8.73
N LYS A 277 -11.00 16.18 7.67
CA LYS A 277 -11.90 17.20 7.13
C LYS A 277 -13.03 17.42 8.14
N THR A 278 -12.71 17.96 9.30
CA THR A 278 -13.63 18.89 9.94
C THR A 278 -13.72 20.04 8.95
N GLY A 279 -14.92 20.34 8.43
CA GLY A 279 -15.10 21.59 7.67
C GLY A 279 -14.41 22.68 8.49
N ALA A 280 -13.40 23.34 7.91
CA ALA A 280 -12.51 24.20 8.70
C ALA A 280 -13.33 25.36 9.25
N LEU A 281 -13.87 25.17 10.45
CA LEU A 281 -14.46 26.23 11.23
C LEU A 281 -13.27 27.06 11.68
N ILE A 282 -13.12 28.23 11.08
CA ILE A 282 -12.14 29.22 11.54
C ILE A 282 -12.86 30.02 12.62
N PRO A 283 -12.67 29.72 13.92
CA PRO A 283 -13.24 30.54 14.96
C PRO A 283 -12.58 31.91 14.99
N THR A 284 -13.36 32.93 15.30
CA THR A 284 -12.83 34.20 15.79
C THR A 284 -12.73 34.13 17.31
N ILE A 285 -11.55 34.43 17.84
CA ILE A 285 -11.32 34.54 19.28
C ILE A 285 -11.15 36.02 19.65
N ARG A 286 -11.83 36.45 20.69
CA ARG A 286 -11.64 37.76 21.34
C ARG A 286 -11.46 37.57 22.84
N THR A 287 -10.83 38.53 23.50
CA THR A 287 -10.71 38.55 24.95
C THR A 287 -11.33 39.80 25.53
N THR A 288 -11.95 39.66 26.70
CA THR A 288 -12.33 40.79 27.55
C THR A 288 -11.33 40.88 28.70
N HIS A 289 -11.18 42.08 29.28
CA HIS A 289 -10.22 42.34 30.34
C HIS A 289 -10.94 42.96 31.53
N LEU A 290 -10.53 42.56 32.73
CA LEU A 290 -10.91 43.23 33.97
C LEU A 290 -10.33 44.64 34.01
N PRO A 291 -10.87 45.56 34.84
CA PRO A 291 -10.30 46.89 35.05
C PRO A 291 -8.82 46.88 35.48
N SER A 292 -8.36 45.78 36.10
CA SER A 292 -6.97 45.52 36.47
C SER A 292 -6.04 45.22 35.27
N GLY A 293 -6.58 45.06 34.06
CA GLY A 293 -5.84 44.71 32.84
C GLY A 293 -5.63 43.20 32.63
N SER A 294 -6.00 42.35 33.59
CA SER A 294 -5.97 40.89 33.41
C SER A 294 -7.11 40.40 32.53
N MET A 295 -6.88 39.38 31.69
CA MET A 295 -7.94 38.75 30.90
C MET A 295 -9.05 38.20 31.79
N ASP A 296 -10.29 38.49 31.43
CA ASP A 296 -11.51 38.05 32.13
C ASP A 296 -12.11 36.83 31.41
N GLN A 297 -12.62 37.04 30.19
CA GLN A 297 -13.25 35.99 29.39
C GLN A 297 -12.61 35.87 28.01
N LEU A 298 -12.57 34.64 27.50
CA LEU A 298 -12.31 34.31 26.11
C LEU A 298 -13.66 34.11 25.40
N LEU A 299 -13.91 34.92 24.38
CA LEU A 299 -15.09 34.85 23.54
C LEU A 299 -14.73 34.14 22.23
N LEU A 300 -15.26 32.94 22.04
CA LEU A 300 -15.11 32.13 20.85
C LEU A 300 -16.35 32.31 19.97
N SER A 301 -16.18 32.47 18.67
CA SER A 301 -17.30 32.53 17.74
C SER A 301 -17.02 31.83 16.41
N PHE A 302 -17.96 31.05 15.91
CA PHE A 302 -17.82 30.26 14.68
C PHE A 302 -19.15 30.06 13.98
N SER A 303 -19.14 29.86 12.66
CA SER A 303 -20.34 29.51 11.90
C SER A 303 -20.65 28.04 12.07
N ALA A 304 -21.90 27.68 12.35
CA ALA A 304 -22.32 26.30 12.50
C ALA A 304 -23.43 25.98 11.51
N GLU A 305 -23.31 24.85 10.80
CA GLU A 305 -24.31 24.40 9.83
C GLU A 305 -25.49 23.76 10.57
N ASN A 306 -26.72 24.03 10.10
CA ASN A 306 -27.92 23.48 10.70
C ASN A 306 -27.94 21.94 10.62
N GLY A 307 -28.37 21.31 11.72
CA GLY A 307 -28.46 19.85 11.83
C GLY A 307 -27.15 19.15 12.18
N LYS A 308 -26.03 19.88 12.29
CA LYS A 308 -24.76 19.35 12.79
C LYS A 308 -24.59 19.61 14.28
N SER A 309 -23.77 18.80 14.94
CA SER A 309 -23.37 19.00 16.34
C SER A 309 -21.88 19.27 16.42
N TYR A 310 -21.46 19.99 17.45
CA TYR A 310 -20.07 20.43 17.62
C TYR A 310 -19.60 20.29 19.06
N ALA A 311 -18.31 20.01 19.22
CA ALA A 311 -17.59 20.04 20.49
C ALA A 311 -16.49 21.11 20.46
N ILE A 312 -16.25 21.76 21.59
CA ILE A 312 -15.13 22.66 21.83
C ILE A 312 -14.18 21.95 22.78
N GLU A 313 -12.91 21.88 22.39
CA GLU A 313 -11.87 21.24 23.17
C GLU A 313 -10.71 22.19 23.40
N LYS A 314 -10.03 22.03 24.54
CA LYS A 314 -8.77 22.73 24.86
C LYS A 314 -7.62 21.75 24.96
N SER A 315 -6.41 22.25 24.70
CA SER A 315 -5.17 21.51 24.95
C SER A 315 -4.08 22.44 25.42
N SER A 316 -3.27 22.02 26.39
CA SER A 316 -2.08 22.77 26.80
C SER A 316 -0.85 22.47 25.93
N ASN A 317 -0.86 21.38 25.14
CA ASN A 317 0.33 20.84 24.48
C ASN A 317 0.10 20.32 23.03
N LEU A 318 -1.09 20.50 22.47
CA LEU A 318 -1.56 19.98 21.17
C LEU A 318 -1.70 18.45 21.06
N LEU A 319 -1.25 17.69 22.06
CA LEU A 319 -1.26 16.22 22.04
C LEU A 319 -2.45 15.67 22.82
N SER A 320 -2.78 16.27 23.97
CA SER A 320 -3.86 15.85 24.85
C SER A 320 -4.96 16.89 24.85
N TRP A 321 -6.19 16.48 24.55
CA TRP A 321 -7.35 17.36 24.41
C TRP A 321 -8.40 17.05 25.48
N GLU A 322 -8.92 18.10 26.10
CA GLU A 322 -10.00 18.04 27.09
C GLU A 322 -11.25 18.72 26.50
N VAL A 323 -12.38 18.04 26.56
CA VAL A 323 -13.67 18.60 26.14
C VAL A 323 -14.09 19.71 27.10
N LEU A 324 -14.19 20.93 26.59
CA LEU A 324 -14.76 22.06 27.31
C LEU A 324 -16.29 22.04 27.27
N GLU A 325 -16.84 21.73 26.09
CA GLU A 325 -18.28 21.66 25.84
C GLU A 325 -18.55 20.75 24.64
N SER A 326 -19.63 19.99 24.67
CA SER A 326 -20.04 19.05 23.61
C SER A 326 -21.54 19.21 23.32
N GLY A 327 -22.02 18.65 22.21
CA GLY A 327 -23.44 18.71 21.84
C GLY A 327 -23.94 20.08 21.39
N ILE A 328 -23.04 20.95 20.91
CA ILE A 328 -23.39 22.30 20.45
C ILE A 328 -24.09 22.19 19.11
N THR A 329 -25.42 22.34 19.10
CA THR A 329 -26.21 22.21 17.87
C THR A 329 -26.05 23.43 16.95
N GLY A 330 -25.68 23.18 15.70
CA GLY A 330 -25.68 24.18 14.64
C GLY A 330 -27.09 24.57 14.20
N LYS A 331 -27.29 25.86 13.93
CA LYS A 331 -28.58 26.46 13.58
C LYS A 331 -28.46 27.49 12.43
N ASP A 332 -27.62 27.21 11.43
CA ASP A 332 -27.29 28.11 10.30
C ASP A 332 -26.99 29.56 10.73
N SER A 333 -26.25 29.69 11.84
CA SER A 333 -25.95 30.97 12.47
C SER A 333 -24.58 30.94 13.13
N ARG A 334 -24.07 32.14 13.45
CA ARG A 334 -22.84 32.29 14.21
C ARG A 334 -23.10 31.91 15.66
N ILE A 335 -22.43 30.89 16.14
CA ILE A 335 -22.43 30.48 17.55
C ILE A 335 -21.38 31.31 18.28
N GLU A 336 -21.73 31.81 19.45
CA GLU A 336 -20.82 32.51 20.35
C GLU A 336 -20.80 31.80 21.71
N LYS A 337 -19.59 31.58 22.23
CA LYS A 337 -19.34 30.92 23.52
C LYS A 337 -18.32 31.73 24.31
N SER A 338 -18.55 31.83 25.61
CA SER A 338 -17.66 32.56 26.52
C SER A 338 -17.13 31.61 27.59
N TYR A 339 -15.82 31.63 27.77
CA TYR A 339 -15.13 30.82 28.76
C TYR A 339 -14.26 31.70 29.65
N PRO A 340 -14.15 31.43 30.97
CA PRO A 340 -13.20 32.12 31.83
C PRO A 340 -11.78 32.00 31.28
N ALA A 341 -11.04 33.11 31.22
CA ALA A 341 -9.66 33.11 30.75
C ALA A 341 -8.71 32.42 31.75
N ALA A 342 -9.11 32.30 33.02
CA ALA A 342 -8.35 31.61 34.06
C ALA A 342 -8.25 30.11 33.75
N GLY A 343 -7.01 29.60 33.65
CA GLY A 343 -6.74 28.18 33.36
C GLY A 343 -6.67 27.83 31.87
N VAL A 344 -7.00 28.75 30.96
CA VAL A 344 -6.86 28.57 29.52
C VAL A 344 -5.45 28.99 29.10
N ARG A 345 -4.46 28.14 29.37
CA ARG A 345 -3.14 28.22 28.73
C ARG A 345 -3.06 27.15 27.65
N GLY A 346 -3.07 27.56 26.39
CA GLY A 346 -2.88 26.65 25.27
C GLY A 346 -3.80 26.94 24.09
N PHE A 347 -4.28 25.87 23.47
CA PHE A 347 -4.95 25.84 22.19
C PHE A 347 -6.43 25.49 22.37
N LEU A 348 -7.28 26.01 21.49
CA LEU A 348 -8.68 25.65 21.38
C LEU A 348 -8.95 25.10 19.98
N ARG A 349 -9.83 24.11 19.89
CA ARG A 349 -10.37 23.65 18.60
C ARG A 349 -11.86 23.41 18.70
N ILE A 350 -12.53 23.49 17.56
CA ILE A 350 -13.93 23.10 17.39
C ILE A 350 -13.93 21.85 16.51
N LEU A 351 -14.63 20.82 16.94
CA LEU A 351 -14.84 19.58 16.19
C LEU A 351 -16.33 19.48 15.83
N GLU A 352 -16.62 19.02 14.62
CA GLU A 352 -17.94 18.51 14.27
C GLU A 352 -18.05 17.09 14.86
N GLU A 353 -19.14 16.80 15.57
CA GLU A 353 -19.44 15.51 16.20
C GLU A 353 -20.10 14.52 15.24
#